data_AF-A0A4U3KVT9-F1
#
_entry.id   AF-A0A4U3KVT9-F1
#
_cell.length_a   1.000
_cell.length_b   1.000
_cell.length_c   1.000
_cell.angle_alpha   90.00
_cell.angle_beta   90.00
_cell.angle_gamma   90.00
#
_symmetry.space_group_name_H-M   'P 1'
#
loop_
_entity.id
_entity.type
_entity.pdbx_description
1 polymer ?
#
loop_
_entity_poly.entity_id
_entity_poly.type
_entity_poly.pdbx_seq_one_letter_code
_entity_poly.pdbx_strand_id
1 'polypeptide(L)'
;MFAPDISRVGYTNTGRIYAIICPQQGVCSTNYGCMNVEVSVTGQRGWVDEDTKQLAADMTVEGKIWFSPSGLQDAAIWGLWDAFQNSGLPFPATKADSIKVSTHKPGNPDQPVFPLRSGQTTRFTSPDFAIHKDVAWAVANIDVEIGPIKTTNDALVDDFNQLIMDFFNLASGNMLLPSNVLSWNVWLDEPGLVVTKEWQEHAEKWRDSIDQEHEHGPGTIARYADGTPFDPAEELIDEKIEELAQWIYDHL
;
A
#
# COMPACT_ATOMS: atom_id res chain seq x y z
N MET A 1 1.65 2.14 9.78
CA MET A 1 1.15 3.54 9.85
C MET A 1 1.67 4.26 8.61
N PHE A 2 0.81 4.92 7.83
CA PHE A 2 1.26 5.71 6.67
C PHE A 2 1.99 6.95 7.16
N ALA A 3 3.15 7.24 6.58
CA ALA A 3 3.86 8.46 6.92
C ALA A 3 3.10 9.70 6.40
N PRO A 4 3.22 10.85 7.09
CA PRO A 4 2.59 12.08 6.63
C PRO A 4 3.17 12.50 5.27
N ASP A 5 2.36 13.23 4.50
CA ASP A 5 2.72 13.86 3.24
C ASP A 5 3.15 12.92 2.10
N ILE A 6 3.02 11.58 2.23
CA ILE A 6 3.39 10.65 1.15
C ILE A 6 2.55 10.88 -0.11
N SER A 7 1.24 11.11 0.07
CA SER A 7 0.31 11.15 -1.06
C SER A 7 0.26 12.53 -1.68
N ARG A 8 0.33 12.62 -3.01
CA ARG A 8 0.35 13.89 -3.75
C ARG A 8 -0.39 13.80 -5.07
N VAL A 9 -0.96 14.91 -5.50
CA VAL A 9 -1.52 15.09 -6.85
C VAL A 9 -0.76 16.21 -7.55
N GLY A 10 -0.07 15.89 -8.64
CA GLY A 10 0.64 16.85 -9.48
C GLY A 10 -0.17 17.19 -10.73
N TYR A 11 -0.41 18.48 -10.98
CA TYR A 11 -1.22 18.96 -12.08
C TYR A 11 -0.71 20.30 -12.65
N THR A 12 -1.18 20.68 -13.84
CA THR A 12 -0.77 21.92 -14.53
C THR A 12 -1.55 23.14 -14.05
N ASN A 13 -1.10 24.33 -14.43
CA ASN A 13 -1.84 25.58 -14.24
C ASN A 13 -3.24 25.63 -14.91
N THR A 14 -3.54 24.69 -15.80
CA THR A 14 -4.87 24.50 -16.40
C THR A 14 -5.69 23.41 -15.71
N GLY A 15 -5.20 22.88 -14.59
CA GLY A 15 -5.85 21.85 -13.81
C GLY A 15 -5.56 20.42 -14.24
N ARG A 16 -4.90 20.16 -15.39
CA ARG A 16 -4.72 18.79 -15.89
C ARG A 16 -3.79 17.98 -14.98
N ILE A 17 -4.26 16.84 -14.49
CA ILE A 17 -3.47 15.91 -13.65
C ILE A 17 -2.45 15.16 -14.51
N TYR A 18 -1.20 15.12 -14.03
CA TYR A 18 -0.08 14.38 -14.63
C TYR A 18 0.54 13.34 -13.70
N ALA A 19 0.41 13.50 -12.38
CA ALA A 19 0.96 12.57 -11.41
C ALA A 19 0.00 12.40 -10.23
N ILE A 20 -0.11 11.15 -9.76
CA ILE A 20 -0.74 10.82 -8.47
C ILE A 20 0.24 9.91 -7.75
N ILE A 21 0.58 10.25 -6.52
CA ILE A 21 1.39 9.45 -5.62
C ILE A 21 0.43 8.94 -4.53
N CYS A 22 0.35 7.62 -4.42
CA CYS A 22 -0.43 6.93 -3.40
C CYS A 22 0.46 6.58 -2.19
N PRO A 23 -0.13 6.30 -1.03
CA PRO A 23 0.64 6.06 0.17
C PRO A 23 1.40 4.73 0.11
N GLN A 24 2.48 4.66 0.89
CA GLN A 24 3.37 3.50 1.04
C GLN A 24 3.47 3.15 2.53
N GLN A 25 3.59 1.86 2.84
CA GLN A 25 3.66 1.40 4.22
C GLN A 25 4.67 0.25 4.37
N GLY A 26 5.42 0.25 5.47
CA GLY A 26 6.12 -0.93 5.97
C GLY A 26 5.32 -1.67 7.05
N VAL A 27 5.45 -2.99 7.11
CA VAL A 27 5.06 -3.84 8.24
C VAL A 27 6.31 -4.56 8.71
N CYS A 28 6.69 -4.39 9.97
CA CYS A 28 7.87 -5.02 10.56
C CYS A 28 7.44 -5.99 11.66
N SER A 29 8.11 -7.14 11.70
CA SER A 29 8.03 -8.09 12.80
C SER A 29 9.45 -8.44 13.25
N THR A 30 9.63 -8.57 14.57
CA THR A 30 10.90 -9.03 15.16
C THR A 30 11.35 -10.38 14.61
N ASN A 31 10.40 -11.22 14.19
CA ASN A 31 10.66 -12.61 13.82
C ASN A 31 10.83 -12.84 12.30
N TYR A 32 10.47 -11.89 11.42
CA TYR A 32 10.47 -12.07 9.94
C TYR A 32 10.99 -10.86 9.16
N GLY A 33 11.53 -9.87 9.86
CA GLY A 33 12.01 -8.64 9.25
C GLY A 33 10.88 -7.69 8.85
N CYS A 34 11.21 -6.75 7.96
CA CYS A 34 10.28 -5.75 7.46
C CYS A 34 9.83 -6.09 6.04
N MET A 35 8.55 -5.93 5.76
CA MET A 35 7.97 -5.95 4.42
C MET A 35 7.48 -4.57 4.02
N ASN A 36 7.65 -4.24 2.76
CA ASN A 36 7.11 -3.05 2.13
C ASN A 36 5.80 -3.39 1.44
N VAL A 37 4.84 -2.49 1.55
CA VAL A 37 3.61 -2.46 0.76
C VAL A 37 3.52 -1.10 0.08
N GLU A 38 3.53 -1.13 -1.24
CA GLU A 38 3.37 0.04 -2.08
C GLU A 38 2.11 -0.05 -2.91
N VAL A 39 1.40 1.07 -2.98
CA VAL A 39 0.31 1.29 -3.91
C VAL A 39 0.89 2.02 -5.12
N SER A 40 1.27 1.29 -6.17
CA SER A 40 1.87 1.87 -7.38
C SER A 40 0.79 2.36 -8.33
N VAL A 41 0.71 3.67 -8.57
CA VAL A 41 -0.11 4.22 -9.67
C VAL A 41 0.56 3.92 -11.01
N THR A 42 -0.14 3.22 -11.90
CA THR A 42 0.37 2.78 -13.22
C THR A 42 -0.28 3.52 -14.39
N GLY A 43 -1.37 4.24 -14.14
CA GLY A 43 -2.01 5.11 -15.11
C GLY A 43 -2.90 6.13 -14.42
N GLN A 44 -2.98 7.32 -14.99
CA GLN A 44 -3.76 8.43 -14.44
C GLN A 44 -4.18 9.42 -15.52
N ARG A 45 -5.34 10.02 -15.32
CA ARG A 45 -5.81 11.22 -16.03
C ARG A 45 -6.82 11.95 -15.16
N GLY A 46 -6.97 13.25 -15.35
CA GLY A 46 -7.97 13.99 -14.60
C GLY A 46 -7.76 15.49 -14.63
N TRP A 47 -8.49 16.18 -13.77
CA TRP A 47 -8.43 17.62 -13.62
C TRP A 47 -8.64 18.06 -12.16
N VAL A 48 -8.14 19.25 -11.85
CA VAL A 48 -8.35 20.01 -10.62
C VAL A 48 -8.83 21.40 -11.01
N ASP A 49 -9.84 21.90 -10.31
CA ASP A 49 -10.36 23.27 -10.44
C ASP A 49 -10.20 23.95 -9.08
N GLU A 50 -9.28 24.90 -9.01
CA GLU A 50 -8.91 25.55 -7.75
C GLU A 50 -9.98 26.52 -7.25
N ASP A 51 -10.73 27.16 -8.16
CA ASP A 51 -11.77 28.14 -7.83
C ASP A 51 -12.97 27.46 -7.16
N THR A 52 -13.37 26.31 -7.70
CA THR A 52 -14.50 25.52 -7.20
C THR A 52 -14.08 24.47 -6.17
N LYS A 53 -12.77 24.27 -5.96
CA LYS A 53 -12.18 23.25 -5.09
C LYS A 53 -12.62 21.83 -5.45
N GLN A 54 -12.73 21.57 -6.76
CA GLN A 54 -13.16 20.29 -7.29
C GLN A 54 -12.02 19.57 -7.99
N LEU A 55 -12.11 18.24 -8.00
CA LEU A 55 -11.19 17.39 -8.72
C LEU A 55 -11.88 16.10 -9.16
N ALA A 56 -11.38 15.55 -10.25
CA ALA A 56 -11.72 14.21 -10.67
C ALA A 56 -10.52 13.57 -11.35
N ALA A 57 -10.23 12.31 -10.99
CA ALA A 57 -9.22 11.52 -11.66
C ALA A 57 -9.71 10.11 -11.96
N ASP A 58 -9.26 9.55 -13.06
CA ASP A 58 -9.32 8.11 -13.30
C ASP A 58 -7.91 7.57 -13.14
N MET A 59 -7.76 6.44 -12.43
CA MET A 59 -6.46 5.85 -12.19
C MET A 59 -6.48 4.32 -12.26
N THR A 60 -5.30 3.76 -12.51
CA THR A 60 -5.00 2.34 -12.38
C THR A 60 -3.89 2.17 -11.35
N VAL A 61 -4.04 1.17 -10.49
CA VAL A 61 -3.11 0.91 -9.39
C VAL A 61 -2.73 -0.57 -9.37
N GLU A 62 -1.52 -0.85 -8.92
CA GLU A 62 -1.06 -2.18 -8.60
C GLU A 62 -0.48 -2.17 -7.18
N GLY A 63 -0.95 -3.08 -6.32
CA GLY A 63 -0.33 -3.30 -5.02
C GLY A 63 0.96 -4.10 -5.20
N LYS A 64 2.02 -3.72 -4.49
CA LYS A 64 3.31 -4.42 -4.54
C LYS A 64 3.80 -4.70 -3.14
N ILE A 65 4.19 -5.96 -2.88
CA ILE A 65 4.72 -6.40 -1.59
C ILE A 65 6.07 -7.08 -1.78
N TRP A 66 7.07 -6.68 -0.98
CA TRP A 66 8.41 -7.28 -0.98
C TRP A 66 9.11 -7.04 0.35
N PHE A 67 10.11 -7.86 0.67
CA PHE A 67 10.88 -7.70 1.89
C PHE A 67 11.89 -6.54 1.80
N SER A 68 12.06 -5.79 2.89
CA SER A 68 13.08 -4.76 3.03
C SER A 68 14.46 -5.37 3.29
N PRO A 69 15.55 -4.77 2.75
CA PRO A 69 16.92 -5.17 3.05
C PRO A 69 17.31 -5.06 4.54
N SER A 70 16.65 -4.19 5.31
CA SER A 70 16.92 -3.98 6.75
C SER A 70 16.29 -5.05 7.67
N GLY A 71 15.36 -5.87 7.16
CA GLY A 71 14.78 -7.00 7.89
C GLY A 71 15.75 -8.16 8.16
N LEU A 72 17.00 -8.03 7.69
CA LEU A 72 18.04 -9.07 7.66
C LEU A 72 18.90 -9.14 8.92
N GLN A 73 18.42 -8.61 10.05
CA GLN A 73 19.21 -8.56 11.29
C GLN A 73 19.19 -9.87 12.10
N ASP A 74 18.25 -10.78 11.82
CA ASP A 74 18.28 -12.14 12.38
C ASP A 74 19.05 -13.10 11.46
N ALA A 75 20.01 -13.84 12.03
CA ALA A 75 20.88 -14.75 11.29
C ALA A 75 20.12 -15.92 10.63
N ALA A 76 18.99 -16.36 11.19
CA ALA A 76 18.16 -17.41 10.59
C ALA A 76 17.40 -16.88 9.36
N ILE A 77 16.91 -15.64 9.42
CA ILE A 77 16.25 -14.95 8.30
C ILE A 77 17.26 -14.66 7.19
N TRP A 78 18.49 -14.28 7.54
CA TRP A 78 19.55 -14.05 6.56
C TRP A 78 19.90 -15.30 5.75
N GLY A 79 20.00 -16.48 6.39
CA GLY A 79 20.29 -17.74 5.68
C GLY A 79 19.19 -18.15 4.69
N LEU A 80 17.94 -17.89 5.07
CA LEU A 80 16.76 -18.02 4.24
C LEU A 80 16.81 -17.10 3.01
N TRP A 81 17.22 -15.86 3.24
CA TRP A 81 17.32 -14.84 2.21
C TRP A 81 18.47 -15.07 1.25
N ASP A 82 19.60 -15.52 1.77
CA ASP A 82 20.74 -15.97 0.98
C ASP A 82 20.32 -17.16 0.10
N ALA A 83 19.58 -18.14 0.64
CA ALA A 83 19.03 -19.24 -0.14
C ALA A 83 18.08 -18.77 -1.25
N PHE A 84 17.16 -17.84 -0.97
CA PHE A 84 16.27 -17.28 -1.99
C PHE A 84 17.03 -16.49 -3.07
N GLN A 85 17.94 -15.60 -2.69
CA GLN A 85 18.72 -14.82 -3.65
C GLN A 85 19.63 -15.72 -4.51
N ASN A 86 20.19 -16.78 -3.92
CA ASN A 86 21.06 -17.71 -4.62
C ASN A 86 20.31 -18.78 -5.43
N SER A 87 18.99 -18.94 -5.22
CA SER A 87 18.16 -19.90 -5.98
C SER A 87 17.96 -19.52 -7.45
N GLY A 88 18.07 -18.22 -7.78
CA GLY A 88 17.73 -17.69 -9.10
C GLY A 88 16.23 -17.61 -9.39
N LEU A 89 15.38 -17.90 -8.41
CA LEU A 89 13.92 -17.81 -8.51
C LEU A 89 13.43 -16.41 -8.12
N PRO A 90 12.30 -15.94 -8.68
CA PRO A 90 11.77 -14.58 -8.46
C PRO A 90 11.03 -14.43 -7.13
N PHE A 91 11.64 -14.87 -6.03
CA PHE A 91 11.12 -14.59 -4.68
C PHE A 91 11.04 -13.06 -4.46
N PRO A 92 10.11 -12.56 -3.63
CA PRO A 92 9.82 -11.14 -3.47
C PRO A 92 10.86 -10.40 -2.62
N ALA A 93 12.13 -10.53 -3.04
CA ALA A 93 13.29 -9.98 -2.39
C ALA A 93 13.68 -8.59 -2.83
N THR A 94 13.15 -8.19 -3.98
CA THR A 94 13.30 -6.87 -4.53
C THR A 94 11.94 -6.37 -4.97
N LYS A 95 11.83 -5.06 -5.19
CA LYS A 95 10.64 -4.48 -5.78
C LYS A 95 10.33 -5.04 -7.18
N ALA A 96 11.35 -5.45 -7.95
CA ALA A 96 11.17 -6.01 -9.29
C ALA A 96 10.40 -7.34 -9.25
N ASP A 97 10.72 -8.16 -8.24
CA ASP A 97 10.16 -9.48 -7.99
C ASP A 97 9.02 -9.45 -6.95
N SER A 98 8.51 -8.26 -6.63
CA SER A 98 7.42 -8.09 -5.67
C SER A 98 6.18 -8.91 -6.01
N ILE A 99 5.47 -9.32 -4.95
CA ILE A 99 4.12 -9.86 -5.06
C ILE A 99 3.22 -8.76 -5.59
N LYS A 100 2.63 -8.99 -6.77
CA LYS A 100 1.77 -8.00 -7.45
C LYS A 100 0.31 -8.34 -7.20
N VAL A 101 -0.39 -7.43 -6.53
CA VAL A 101 -1.83 -7.53 -6.27
C VAL A 101 -2.56 -6.72 -7.32
N SER A 102 -3.44 -7.39 -8.07
CA SER A 102 -4.30 -6.71 -9.04
C SER A 102 -5.36 -5.88 -8.33
N THR A 103 -5.77 -4.79 -8.95
CA THR A 103 -6.88 -3.96 -8.47
C THR A 103 -7.78 -3.55 -9.62
N HIS A 104 -9.05 -3.31 -9.33
CA HIS A 104 -10.02 -2.95 -10.35
C HIS A 104 -11.18 -2.14 -9.76
N LYS A 105 -12.02 -1.64 -10.66
CA LYS A 105 -13.27 -0.98 -10.29
C LYS A 105 -14.16 -1.96 -9.51
N PRO A 106 -14.79 -1.52 -8.41
CA PRO A 106 -15.69 -2.38 -7.66
C PRO A 106 -16.80 -2.99 -8.50
N GLY A 107 -16.98 -4.31 -8.36
CA GLY A 107 -17.95 -5.12 -9.10
C GLY A 107 -17.64 -5.31 -10.58
N ASN A 108 -16.44 -4.91 -11.06
CA ASN A 108 -16.06 -5.05 -12.47
C ASN A 108 -14.56 -5.41 -12.61
N PRO A 109 -14.20 -6.70 -12.51
CA PRO A 109 -12.81 -7.16 -12.55
C PRO A 109 -12.09 -6.88 -13.87
N ASP A 110 -12.83 -6.78 -14.99
CA ASP A 110 -12.27 -6.46 -16.30
C ASP A 110 -12.00 -4.96 -16.50
N GLN A 111 -12.36 -4.13 -15.51
CA GLN A 111 -12.15 -2.69 -15.55
C GLN A 111 -11.06 -2.26 -14.55
N PRO A 112 -9.78 -2.21 -14.96
CA PRO A 112 -8.68 -1.82 -14.07
C PRO A 112 -8.65 -0.32 -13.75
N VAL A 113 -9.46 0.49 -14.45
CA VAL A 113 -9.55 1.93 -14.22
C VAL A 113 -10.69 2.24 -13.24
N PHE A 114 -10.36 2.87 -12.13
CA PHE A 114 -11.34 3.28 -11.13
C PHE A 114 -11.22 4.78 -10.79
N PRO A 115 -12.35 5.39 -10.34
CA PRO A 115 -12.44 6.84 -10.21
C PRO A 115 -12.06 7.36 -8.81
N LEU A 116 -11.31 8.45 -8.76
CA LEU A 116 -11.25 9.40 -7.65
C LEU A 116 -12.23 10.54 -7.94
N ARG A 117 -13.15 10.85 -7.01
CA ARG A 117 -14.22 11.86 -7.22
C ARG A 117 -14.34 12.80 -6.04
N SER A 118 -14.58 14.08 -6.31
CA SER A 118 -14.89 15.06 -5.26
C SER A 118 -16.03 14.63 -4.34
N GLY A 119 -15.90 15.02 -3.08
CA GLY A 119 -16.83 14.67 -2.02
C GLY A 119 -16.38 13.44 -1.24
N GLN A 120 -17.08 13.18 -0.14
CA GLN A 120 -16.88 11.96 0.65
C GLN A 120 -17.62 10.78 0.02
N THR A 121 -17.14 9.57 0.31
CA THR A 121 -17.84 8.34 -0.07
C THR A 121 -19.23 8.28 0.56
N THR A 122 -20.12 7.57 -0.12
CA THR A 122 -21.48 7.26 0.38
C THR A 122 -21.58 5.83 0.91
N ARG A 123 -20.49 5.05 0.84
CA ARG A 123 -20.48 3.64 1.27
C ARG A 123 -20.46 3.47 2.78
N PHE A 124 -19.92 4.44 3.50
CA PHE A 124 -19.88 4.45 4.95
C PHE A 124 -19.94 5.89 5.48
N THR A 125 -20.31 6.03 6.75
CA THR A 125 -20.19 7.30 7.46
C THR A 125 -18.81 7.39 8.09
N SER A 126 -18.01 8.39 7.71
CA SER A 126 -16.72 8.61 8.35
C SER A 126 -16.90 8.90 9.84
N PRO A 127 -16.11 8.26 10.71
CA PRO A 127 -16.13 8.59 12.13
C PRO A 127 -15.55 9.99 12.35
N ASP A 128 -16.01 10.67 13.40
CA ASP A 128 -15.67 12.08 13.65
C ASP A 128 -14.16 12.34 13.70
N PHE A 129 -13.37 11.40 14.24
CA PHE A 129 -11.91 11.52 14.34
C PHE A 129 -11.18 11.44 12.99
N ALA A 130 -11.85 10.99 11.93
CA ALA A 130 -11.30 10.86 10.57
C ALA A 130 -11.83 11.95 9.61
N ILE A 131 -12.57 12.92 10.13
CA ILE A 131 -13.10 14.05 9.38
C ILE A 131 -12.18 15.25 9.57
N HIS A 132 -11.67 15.81 8.46
CA HIS A 132 -10.70 16.90 8.46
C HIS A 132 -11.24 18.17 7.77
N LYS A 133 -12.56 18.42 7.85
CA LYS A 133 -13.24 19.53 7.15
C LYS A 133 -12.75 20.93 7.56
N ASP A 134 -12.16 21.04 8.74
CA ASP A 134 -11.66 22.27 9.35
C ASP A 134 -10.29 22.69 8.79
N VAL A 135 -9.50 21.72 8.33
CA VAL A 135 -8.13 21.95 7.81
C VAL A 135 -7.99 21.65 6.32
N ALA A 136 -8.80 20.74 5.77
CA ALA A 136 -8.68 20.31 4.39
C ALA A 136 -9.22 21.38 3.42
N TRP A 137 -8.46 21.60 2.34
CA TRP A 137 -8.87 22.45 1.23
C TRP A 137 -9.99 21.82 0.40
N ALA A 138 -9.86 20.53 0.10
CA ALA A 138 -10.88 19.74 -0.61
C ALA A 138 -10.92 18.31 -0.07
N VAL A 139 -11.97 17.58 -0.46
CA VAL A 139 -12.09 16.14 -0.19
C VAL A 139 -12.50 15.41 -1.46
N ALA A 140 -11.91 14.23 -1.65
CA ALA A 140 -12.31 13.29 -2.67
C ALA A 140 -12.46 11.89 -2.06
N ASN A 141 -13.11 11.00 -2.78
CA ASN A 141 -13.25 9.60 -2.41
C ASN A 141 -12.84 8.70 -3.56
N ILE A 142 -12.37 7.52 -3.18
CA ILE A 142 -11.93 6.48 -4.08
C ILE A 142 -12.38 5.13 -3.53
N ASP A 143 -12.84 4.28 -4.43
CA ASP A 143 -13.16 2.90 -4.15
C ASP A 143 -12.36 2.01 -5.09
N VAL A 144 -11.67 1.03 -4.52
CA VAL A 144 -10.87 0.06 -5.25
C VAL A 144 -11.21 -1.33 -4.74
N GLU A 145 -11.44 -2.28 -5.65
CA GLU A 145 -11.60 -3.68 -5.29
C GLU A 145 -10.30 -4.43 -5.50
N ILE A 146 -9.95 -5.26 -4.52
CA ILE A 146 -8.74 -6.06 -4.52
C ILE A 146 -8.98 -7.33 -5.32
N GLY A 147 -8.12 -7.56 -6.31
CA GLY A 147 -8.10 -8.78 -7.10
C GLY A 147 -7.07 -9.80 -6.57
N PRO A 148 -6.88 -10.92 -7.28
CA PRO A 148 -5.89 -11.93 -6.90
C PRO A 148 -4.44 -11.41 -7.06
N ILE A 149 -3.51 -12.12 -6.41
CA ILE A 149 -2.09 -12.01 -6.71
C ILE A 149 -1.81 -12.48 -8.14
N LYS A 150 -0.88 -11.81 -8.83
CA LYS A 150 -0.41 -12.23 -10.14
C LYS A 150 0.61 -13.34 -9.99
N THR A 151 0.42 -14.42 -10.73
CA THR A 151 1.33 -15.56 -10.76
C THR A 151 2.68 -15.18 -11.39
N THR A 152 3.75 -15.70 -10.81
CA THR A 152 5.12 -15.62 -11.33
C THR A 152 5.38 -16.68 -12.41
N ASN A 153 4.48 -17.66 -12.54
CA ASN A 153 4.63 -18.89 -13.36
C ASN A 153 5.68 -19.86 -12.81
N ASP A 154 6.06 -19.70 -11.54
CA ASP A 154 6.83 -20.67 -10.78
C ASP A 154 6.00 -21.09 -9.58
N ALA A 155 5.63 -22.38 -9.50
CA ALA A 155 4.71 -22.87 -8.49
C ALA A 155 5.27 -22.71 -7.07
N LEU A 156 6.58 -22.85 -6.89
CA LEU A 156 7.22 -22.71 -5.59
C LEU A 156 7.13 -21.26 -5.11
N VAL A 157 7.40 -20.31 -6.00
CA VAL A 157 7.31 -18.88 -5.68
C VAL A 157 5.85 -18.44 -5.50
N ASP A 158 4.93 -18.98 -6.27
CA ASP A 158 3.50 -18.65 -6.17
C ASP A 158 2.90 -19.15 -4.84
N ASP A 159 3.27 -20.36 -4.39
CA ASP A 159 2.90 -20.90 -3.07
C ASP A 159 3.48 -20.04 -1.93
N PHE A 160 4.76 -19.66 -2.03
CA PHE A 160 5.38 -18.75 -1.06
C PHE A 160 4.69 -17.38 -1.02
N ASN A 161 4.40 -16.80 -2.18
CA ASN A 161 3.74 -15.49 -2.27
C ASN A 161 2.34 -15.52 -1.63
N GLN A 162 1.62 -16.65 -1.73
CA GLN A 162 0.34 -16.82 -1.07
C GLN A 162 0.49 -16.86 0.46
N LEU A 163 1.48 -17.57 1.00
CA LEU A 163 1.76 -17.59 2.45
C LEU A 163 2.04 -16.19 2.99
N ILE A 164 2.86 -15.40 2.29
CA ILE A 164 3.14 -14.01 2.66
C ILE A 164 1.88 -13.14 2.60
N MET A 165 1.04 -13.33 1.58
CA MET A 165 -0.23 -12.60 1.45
C MET A 165 -1.21 -12.94 2.58
N ASP A 166 -1.28 -14.21 2.99
CA ASP A 166 -2.13 -14.65 4.10
C ASP A 166 -1.69 -14.03 5.43
N PHE A 167 -0.38 -14.05 5.70
CA PHE A 167 0.21 -13.39 6.86
C PHE A 167 -0.10 -11.90 6.86
N PHE A 168 0.11 -11.21 5.73
CA PHE A 168 -0.16 -9.79 5.61
C PHE A 168 -1.64 -9.48 5.87
N ASN A 169 -2.56 -10.26 5.30
CA ASN A 169 -3.99 -10.08 5.49
C ASN A 169 -4.37 -10.23 6.95
N LEU A 170 -3.85 -11.23 7.64
CA LEU A 170 -4.11 -11.39 9.05
C LEU A 170 -3.64 -10.18 9.87
N ALA A 171 -2.42 -9.70 9.63
CA ALA A 171 -1.85 -8.56 10.32
C ALA A 171 -2.53 -7.21 9.99
N SER A 172 -3.21 -7.11 8.83
CA SER A 172 -3.82 -5.88 8.34
C SER A 172 -5.36 -5.86 8.42
N GLY A 173 -5.97 -6.84 9.09
CA GLY A 173 -7.44 -6.92 9.19
C GLY A 173 -8.09 -7.28 7.86
N ASN A 174 -7.45 -8.17 7.11
CA ASN A 174 -7.86 -8.72 5.82
C ASN A 174 -7.89 -7.71 4.68
N MET A 175 -7.15 -6.60 4.78
CA MET A 175 -7.25 -5.48 3.85
C MET A 175 -7.05 -5.88 2.37
N LEU A 176 -6.15 -6.83 2.07
CA LEU A 176 -5.81 -7.26 0.72
C LEU A 176 -6.47 -8.59 0.32
N LEU A 177 -7.51 -9.03 1.01
CA LEU A 177 -8.25 -10.21 0.57
C LEU A 177 -8.96 -9.92 -0.77
N PRO A 178 -8.96 -10.87 -1.71
CA PRO A 178 -9.70 -10.72 -2.96
C PRO A 178 -11.19 -10.43 -2.71
N SER A 179 -11.77 -9.56 -3.54
CA SER A 179 -13.14 -9.03 -3.44
C SER A 179 -13.39 -8.01 -2.33
N ASN A 180 -12.39 -7.71 -1.48
CA ASN A 180 -12.53 -6.59 -0.56
C ASN A 180 -12.52 -5.27 -1.34
N VAL A 181 -13.41 -4.36 -0.94
CA VAL A 181 -13.44 -3.00 -1.45
C VAL A 181 -12.82 -2.09 -0.42
N LEU A 182 -11.66 -1.52 -0.77
CA LEU A 182 -11.02 -0.48 0.01
C LEU A 182 -11.59 0.87 -0.43
N SER A 183 -12.21 1.56 0.52
CA SER A 183 -12.86 2.84 0.32
C SER A 183 -12.20 3.89 1.20
N TRP A 184 -11.71 4.97 0.59
CA TRP A 184 -11.03 6.05 1.30
C TRP A 184 -11.67 7.40 1.02
N ASN A 185 -11.70 8.24 2.05
CA ASN A 185 -11.81 9.69 1.90
C ASN A 185 -10.40 10.28 1.94
N VAL A 186 -10.04 11.02 0.90
CA VAL A 186 -8.76 11.70 0.73
C VAL A 186 -8.97 13.18 1.01
N TRP A 187 -8.39 13.65 2.11
CA TRP A 187 -8.41 15.04 2.53
C TRP A 187 -7.18 15.73 1.98
N LEU A 188 -7.39 16.77 1.18
CA LEU A 188 -6.33 17.43 0.42
C LEU A 188 -5.97 18.75 1.06
N ASP A 189 -4.67 19.01 1.17
CA ASP A 189 -4.15 20.33 1.51
C ASP A 189 -4.34 21.32 0.34
N GLU A 190 -4.18 22.61 0.63
CA GLU A 190 -4.24 23.65 -0.38
C GLU A 190 -3.11 23.48 -1.42
N PRO A 191 -3.41 23.68 -2.72
CA PRO A 191 -2.38 23.61 -3.74
C PRO A 191 -1.22 24.58 -3.54
N GLY A 192 -0.02 24.10 -3.89
CA GLY A 192 1.20 24.90 -3.92
C GLY A 192 1.88 24.84 -5.28
N LEU A 193 2.68 25.87 -5.59
CA LEU A 193 3.55 25.84 -6.76
C LEU A 193 4.60 24.73 -6.61
N VAL A 194 4.73 23.90 -7.65
CA VAL A 194 5.71 22.81 -7.65
C VAL A 194 7.13 23.38 -7.71
N VAL A 195 7.92 23.06 -6.70
CA VAL A 195 9.38 23.22 -6.74
C VAL A 195 9.97 21.89 -7.22
N THR A 196 10.40 21.83 -8.47
CA THR A 196 10.83 20.56 -9.11
C THR A 196 11.85 19.76 -8.29
N LYS A 197 12.80 20.46 -7.65
CA LYS A 197 13.80 19.84 -6.79
C LYS A 197 13.16 19.20 -5.55
N GLU A 198 12.27 19.90 -4.88
CA GLU A 198 11.53 19.36 -3.72
C GLU A 198 10.69 18.16 -4.13
N TRP A 199 10.01 18.23 -5.28
CA TRP A 199 9.21 17.12 -5.77
C TRP A 199 10.04 15.87 -6.07
N GLN A 200 11.22 16.07 -6.67
CA GLN A 200 12.17 15.00 -6.93
C GLN A 200 12.70 14.41 -5.62
N GLU A 201 13.19 15.24 -4.71
CA GLU A 201 13.70 14.82 -3.40
C GLU A 201 12.63 14.11 -2.57
N HIS A 202 11.37 14.53 -2.68
CA HIS A 202 10.24 13.87 -2.05
C HIS A 202 10.02 12.45 -2.60
N ALA A 203 10.01 12.30 -3.93
CA ALA A 203 9.85 10.99 -4.56
C ALA A 203 11.05 10.06 -4.27
N GLU A 204 12.26 10.61 -4.25
CA GLU A 204 13.50 9.91 -3.88
C GLU A 204 13.47 9.47 -2.42
N LYS A 205 13.09 10.38 -1.50
CA LYS A 205 12.94 10.06 -0.08
C LYS A 205 12.05 8.83 0.13
N TRP A 206 10.89 8.77 -0.49
CA TRP A 206 9.98 7.62 -0.29
C TRP A 206 10.50 6.36 -0.96
N ARG A 207 11.12 6.48 -2.14
CA ARG A 207 11.79 5.36 -2.79
C ARG A 207 12.90 4.77 -1.90
N ASP A 208 13.68 5.62 -1.23
CA ASP A 208 14.79 5.19 -0.38
C ASP A 208 14.32 4.77 1.04
N SER A 209 13.23 5.34 1.55
CA SER A 209 12.68 5.01 2.87
C SER A 209 12.23 3.55 3.01
N ILE A 210 11.89 2.93 1.88
CA ILE A 210 11.52 1.51 1.76
C ILE A 210 12.73 0.60 2.02
N ASP A 211 13.93 1.06 1.67
CA ASP A 211 15.18 0.31 1.80
C ASP A 211 15.85 0.48 3.18
N GLN A 212 15.32 1.38 4.02
CA GLN A 212 15.78 1.62 5.39
C GLN A 212 14.73 1.18 6.42
N GLU A 213 15.13 1.01 7.68
CA GLU A 213 14.16 0.78 8.77
C GLU A 213 13.08 1.87 8.71
N HIS A 214 11.81 1.46 8.58
CA HIS A 214 10.71 2.41 8.43
C HIS A 214 10.60 3.28 9.68
N GLU A 215 11.01 4.54 9.60
CA GLU A 215 10.71 5.51 10.64
C GLU A 215 9.21 5.77 10.66
N HIS A 216 8.53 5.25 11.69
CA HIS A 216 7.13 5.57 11.93
C HIS A 216 6.99 7.07 12.21
N GLY A 217 6.36 7.80 11.28
CA GLY A 217 6.00 9.20 11.51
C GLY A 217 5.00 9.36 12.67
N PRO A 218 4.65 10.61 13.05
CA PRO A 218 3.75 10.91 14.17
C PRO A 218 2.26 10.64 13.85
N GLY A 219 1.97 9.54 13.16
CA GLY A 219 0.59 9.18 12.85
C GLY A 219 -0.14 8.59 14.06
N THR A 220 -1.38 8.18 13.83
CA THR A 220 -2.28 7.71 14.89
C THR A 220 -2.44 6.19 14.84
N ILE A 221 -2.67 5.59 16.00
CA ILE A 221 -2.99 4.15 16.12
C ILE A 221 -4.22 3.86 15.24
N ALA A 222 -4.15 2.81 14.43
CA ALA A 222 -5.27 2.34 13.63
C ALA A 222 -6.45 1.98 14.54
N ARG A 223 -7.67 2.33 14.13
CA ARG A 223 -8.88 2.16 14.94
C ARG A 223 -10.03 1.68 14.08
N TYR A 224 -10.94 0.94 14.67
CA TYR A 224 -12.25 0.66 14.09
C TYR A 224 -13.11 1.93 14.04
N ALA A 225 -14.24 1.87 13.33
CA ALA A 225 -15.14 3.02 13.17
C ALA A 225 -15.71 3.55 14.50
N ASP A 226 -15.77 2.71 15.53
CA ASP A 226 -16.19 3.10 16.88
C ASP A 226 -15.06 3.73 17.72
N GLY A 227 -13.85 3.84 17.17
CA GLY A 227 -12.67 4.41 17.82
C GLY A 227 -11.87 3.42 18.67
N THR A 228 -12.29 2.16 18.78
CA THR A 228 -11.49 1.13 19.45
C THR A 228 -10.19 0.87 18.67
N PRO A 229 -9.03 0.74 19.34
CA PRO A 229 -7.78 0.39 18.66
C PRO A 229 -7.91 -0.93 17.89
N PHE A 230 -7.36 -0.95 16.68
CA PHE A 230 -7.16 -2.18 15.94
C PHE A 230 -6.01 -2.95 16.56
N ASP A 231 -6.28 -4.20 16.92
CA ASP A 231 -5.31 -5.14 17.47
C ASP A 231 -5.46 -6.45 16.70
N PRO A 232 -4.45 -6.87 15.92
CA PRO A 232 -4.52 -8.14 15.21
C PRO A 232 -4.40 -9.29 16.21
N ALA A 233 -5.08 -10.41 15.94
CA ALA A 233 -5.02 -11.57 16.81
C ALA A 233 -3.62 -12.20 16.79
N GLU A 234 -2.79 -11.92 17.81
CA GLU A 234 -1.40 -12.40 17.93
C GLU A 234 -1.30 -13.92 17.76
N GLU A 235 -2.22 -14.69 18.35
CA GLU A 235 -2.23 -16.16 18.26
C GLU A 235 -2.31 -16.67 16.81
N LEU A 236 -3.14 -16.04 15.97
CA LEU A 236 -3.24 -16.41 14.55
C LEU A 236 -1.97 -16.03 13.79
N ILE A 237 -1.30 -14.95 14.22
CA ILE A 237 -0.06 -14.49 13.60
C ILE A 237 1.03 -15.54 13.88
N ASP A 238 1.12 -16.02 15.12
CA ASP A 238 2.05 -17.07 15.52
C ASP A 238 1.84 -18.39 14.76
N GLU A 239 0.58 -18.80 14.53
CA GLU A 239 0.30 -19.98 13.69
C GLU A 239 0.79 -19.83 12.25
N LYS A 240 0.57 -18.66 11.63
CA LYS A 240 1.04 -18.38 10.26
C LYS A 240 2.55 -18.28 10.16
N ILE A 241 3.17 -17.84 11.24
CA ILE A 241 4.62 -17.80 11.44
C ILE A 241 5.19 -19.21 11.42
N GLU A 242 4.59 -20.15 12.15
CA GLU A 242 5.02 -21.55 12.16
C GLU A 242 4.83 -22.21 10.79
N GLU A 243 3.72 -21.93 10.10
CA GLU A 243 3.45 -22.42 8.74
C GLU A 243 4.53 -21.94 7.75
N LEU A 244 4.90 -20.66 7.81
CA LEU A 244 5.95 -20.09 6.98
C LEU A 244 7.32 -20.75 7.27
N ALA A 245 7.66 -20.91 8.56
CA ALA A 245 8.93 -21.56 8.95
C ALA A 245 8.99 -23.03 8.48
N GLN A 246 7.87 -23.76 8.59
CA GLN A 246 7.77 -25.14 8.13
C GLN A 246 7.89 -25.24 6.61
N TRP A 247 7.20 -24.36 5.88
CA TRP A 247 7.31 -24.31 4.42
C TRP A 247 8.76 -24.11 3.97
N ILE A 248 9.48 -23.22 4.64
CA ILE A 248 10.88 -22.95 4.35
C ILE A 248 11.71 -24.21 4.58
N TYR A 249 11.55 -24.88 5.73
CA TYR A 249 12.28 -26.10 6.05
C TYR A 249 12.04 -27.23 5.03
N ASP A 250 10.83 -27.34 4.50
CA ASP A 250 10.47 -28.40 3.56
C ASP A 250 10.98 -28.16 2.12
N HIS A 251 11.28 -26.90 1.77
CA HIS A 251 11.57 -26.50 0.39
C HIS A 251 12.95 -25.87 0.16
N LEU A 252 13.69 -25.49 1.21
CA LEU A 252 15.04 -24.89 1.16
C LEU A 252 16.03 -25.61 2.08
#